data_AF-A0A7S1RMC7-F1
#
_entry.id   AF-A0A7S1RMC7-F1
#
_cell.length_a   1.000
_cell.length_b   1.000
_cell.length_c   1.000
_cell.angle_alpha   90.00
_cell.angle_beta   90.00
_cell.angle_gamma   90.00
#
_symmetry.space_group_name_H-M   'P 1'
#
loop_
_entity.id
_entity.type
_entity.pdbx_description
1 polymer ?
#
loop_
_entity_poly.entity_id
_entity_poly.type
_entity_poly.pdbx_seq_one_letter_code
_entity_poly.pdbx_strand_id
1 'polypeptide(L)'
;GVVTSDADGSGRPTVKDKFGKERSKSKAVNFGIIYGMGAASLAETVNVSKQEAKELIKLWLATKPEVQRWIQQIERTGKQDQTAVSILGRVRHLPLLKSPPSRASVTPEDVCRYQAKSLRAAVNFAIQGSAADIVMAAMLRLWRDERLRSLGFKVVMQIHDEFVLEGPEEYGTEAANAMREVMMRPFQTYNPSFEFKTPLEVDVGVGKSFGSAKC
;
A
#
# COMPACT_ATOMS: atom_id res chain seq x y z
N GLY A 1 -5.19 19.09 17.77
CA GLY A 1 -3.72 19.09 17.94
C GLY A 1 -3.21 17.73 17.54
N VAL A 2 -2.33 17.68 16.53
CA VAL A 2 -1.68 16.43 16.13
C VAL A 2 -0.54 16.20 17.12
N VAL A 3 -0.64 15.12 17.91
CA VAL A 3 0.48 14.66 18.73
C VAL A 3 1.25 13.66 17.87
N THR A 4 2.41 14.10 17.39
CA THR A 4 3.38 13.27 16.68
C THR A 4 3.86 12.17 17.62
N SER A 5 3.88 10.94 17.12
CA SER A 5 4.56 9.83 17.79
C SER A 5 6.05 10.01 17.61
N ASP A 6 6.78 10.01 18.71
CA ASP A 6 7.90 9.11 18.92
C ASP A 6 8.13 8.97 20.42
N ALA A 7 8.76 7.88 20.81
CA ALA A 7 8.94 7.45 22.19
C ALA A 7 9.59 8.55 23.06
N ASP A 8 8.74 9.35 23.70
CA ASP A 8 9.06 10.01 24.94
C ASP A 8 9.48 8.90 25.93
N GLY A 9 10.77 8.81 26.22
CA GLY A 9 11.38 7.88 27.18
C GLY A 9 10.84 7.95 28.62
N SER A 10 9.69 8.59 28.86
CA SER A 10 8.99 8.67 30.14
C SER A 10 8.25 7.42 30.57
N GLY A 11 8.22 6.35 29.75
CA GLY A 11 7.45 5.13 30.05
C GLY A 11 5.94 5.36 30.11
N ARG A 12 5.44 6.50 29.58
CA ARG A 12 4.01 6.79 29.51
C ARG A 12 3.40 6.06 28.31
N PRO A 13 2.28 5.33 28.48
CA PRO A 13 1.65 4.63 27.36
C PRO A 13 1.22 5.64 26.30
N THR A 14 1.67 5.42 25.07
CA THR A 14 1.34 6.24 23.90
C THR A 14 -0.15 6.15 23.60
N VAL A 15 -0.68 7.06 22.76
CA VAL A 15 -2.05 6.92 22.24
C VAL A 15 -2.25 5.56 21.55
N LYS A 16 -1.19 5.00 20.93
CA LYS A 16 -1.21 3.66 20.33
C LYS A 16 -1.42 2.57 21.39
N ASP A 17 -0.84 2.72 22.58
CA ASP A 17 -0.94 1.74 23.68
C ASP A 17 -2.28 1.84 24.41
N LYS A 18 -2.85 3.05 24.53
CA LYS A 18 -4.14 3.27 25.20
C LYS A 18 -5.35 2.88 24.36
N PHE A 19 -5.27 2.97 23.03
CA PHE A 19 -6.40 2.77 22.11
C PHE A 19 -6.12 1.69 21.04
N GLY A 20 -5.41 0.62 21.42
CA GLY A 20 -4.99 -0.43 20.47
C GLY A 20 -6.16 -1.10 19.74
N LYS A 21 -7.30 -1.30 20.41
CA LYS A 21 -8.52 -1.90 19.83
C LYS A 21 -9.17 -0.95 18.82
N GLU A 22 -9.35 0.31 19.20
CA GLU A 22 -9.91 1.36 18.35
C GLU A 22 -9.02 1.58 17.13
N ARG A 23 -7.69 1.64 17.31
CA ARG A 23 -6.72 1.74 16.21
C ARG A 23 -6.85 0.58 15.23
N SER A 24 -6.97 -0.65 15.72
CA SER A 24 -7.12 -1.83 14.88
C SER A 24 -8.41 -1.79 14.07
N LYS A 25 -9.53 -1.39 14.70
CA LYS A 25 -10.81 -1.17 14.01
C LYS A 25 -10.71 -0.06 12.96
N SER A 26 -10.15 1.10 13.31
CA SER A 26 -9.95 2.20 12.36
C SER A 26 -9.05 1.81 11.19
N LYS A 27 -8.01 1.00 11.44
CA LYS A 27 -7.15 0.44 10.39
C LYS A 27 -7.96 -0.43 9.44
N ALA A 28 -8.77 -1.34 9.98
CA ALA A 28 -9.67 -2.18 9.19
C ALA A 28 -10.67 -1.38 8.36
N VAL A 29 -11.28 -0.32 8.92
CA VAL A 29 -12.16 0.59 8.19
C VAL A 29 -11.41 1.28 7.05
N ASN A 30 -10.28 1.92 7.34
CA ASN A 30 -9.51 2.69 6.35
C ASN A 30 -9.05 1.79 5.19
N PHE A 31 -8.38 0.68 5.49
CA PHE A 31 -7.89 -0.21 4.44
C PHE A 31 -9.03 -0.95 3.75
N GLY A 32 -10.04 -1.39 4.48
CA GLY A 32 -11.21 -2.05 3.91
C GLY A 32 -11.88 -1.18 2.86
N ILE A 33 -12.22 0.07 3.21
CA ILE A 33 -12.93 0.97 2.30
C ILE A 33 -12.06 1.36 1.09
N ILE A 34 -10.77 1.66 1.31
CA ILE A 34 -9.83 1.99 0.23
C ILE A 34 -9.71 0.84 -0.78
N TYR A 35 -9.72 -0.41 -0.32
CA TYR A 35 -9.68 -1.61 -1.18
C TYR A 35 -11.07 -2.08 -1.65
N GLY A 36 -12.08 -1.22 -1.51
CA GLY A 36 -13.44 -1.45 -2.02
C GLY A 36 -14.23 -2.51 -1.26
N MET A 37 -13.90 -2.79 0.00
CA MET A 37 -14.66 -3.71 0.86
C MET A 37 -16.13 -3.28 0.95
N GLY A 38 -17.04 -4.22 0.68
CA GLY A 38 -18.47 -3.97 0.79
C GLY A 38 -18.94 -3.96 2.25
N ALA A 39 -20.15 -3.42 2.49
CA ALA A 39 -20.72 -3.30 3.83
C ALA A 39 -20.82 -4.62 4.60
N ALA A 40 -21.06 -5.75 3.92
CA ALA A 40 -21.12 -7.06 4.58
C ALA A 40 -19.76 -7.48 5.16
N SER A 41 -18.70 -7.46 4.35
CA SER A 41 -17.35 -7.79 4.80
C SER A 41 -16.82 -6.79 5.83
N LEU A 42 -17.19 -5.50 5.71
CA LEU A 42 -16.82 -4.50 6.69
C LEU A 42 -17.51 -4.76 8.04
N ALA A 43 -18.81 -5.06 8.02
CA ALA A 43 -19.59 -5.39 9.21
C ALA A 43 -18.96 -6.55 10.01
N GLU A 44 -18.56 -7.62 9.31
CA GLU A 44 -17.84 -8.75 9.90
C GLU A 44 -16.48 -8.33 10.48
N THR A 45 -15.70 -7.53 9.75
CA THR A 45 -14.33 -7.16 10.14
C THR A 45 -14.29 -6.30 11.40
N VAL A 46 -15.24 -5.36 11.55
CA VAL A 46 -15.26 -4.43 12.69
C VAL A 46 -16.31 -4.76 13.75
N ASN A 47 -17.03 -5.88 13.55
CA ASN A 47 -18.07 -6.42 14.40
C ASN A 47 -19.20 -5.41 14.69
N VAL A 48 -19.88 -4.97 13.63
CA VAL A 48 -21.03 -4.05 13.65
C VAL A 48 -22.15 -4.57 12.75
N SER A 49 -23.34 -3.96 12.82
CA SER A 49 -24.43 -4.32 11.91
C SER A 49 -24.14 -3.92 10.45
N LYS A 50 -24.80 -4.60 9.51
CA LYS A 50 -24.70 -4.26 8.07
C LYS A 50 -25.15 -2.83 7.77
N GLN A 51 -26.09 -2.30 8.55
CA GLN A 51 -26.58 -0.92 8.39
C GLN A 51 -25.53 0.09 8.85
N GLU A 52 -24.97 -0.10 10.05
CA GLU A 52 -23.87 0.72 10.56
C GLU A 52 -22.67 0.70 9.62
N ALA A 53 -22.30 -0.46 9.06
CA ALA A 53 -21.21 -0.56 8.10
C ALA A 53 -21.46 0.26 6.82
N LYS A 54 -22.72 0.32 6.32
CA LYS A 54 -23.06 1.18 5.17
C LYS A 54 -22.90 2.66 5.50
N GLU A 55 -23.34 3.06 6.69
CA GLU A 55 -23.23 4.44 7.17
C GLU A 55 -21.77 4.84 7.39
N LEU A 56 -20.95 3.95 7.95
CA LEU A 56 -19.51 4.14 8.08
C LEU A 56 -18.83 4.33 6.73
N ILE A 57 -19.14 3.50 5.72
CA ILE A 57 -18.59 3.67 4.36
C ILE A 57 -18.98 5.03 3.79
N LYS A 58 -20.26 5.41 3.92
CA LYS A 58 -20.78 6.68 3.42
C LYS A 58 -20.09 7.87 4.08
N LEU A 59 -19.99 7.86 5.41
CA LEU A 59 -19.35 8.91 6.19
C LEU A 59 -17.87 9.03 5.82
N TRP A 60 -17.16 7.90 5.76
CA TRP A 60 -15.75 7.87 5.41
C TRP A 60 -15.49 8.47 4.01
N LEU A 61 -16.26 8.06 3.00
CA LEU A 61 -16.14 8.62 1.64
C LEU A 61 -16.48 10.12 1.60
N ALA A 62 -17.45 10.56 2.41
CA ALA A 62 -17.78 11.98 2.52
C ALA A 62 -16.63 12.80 3.15
N THR A 63 -15.86 12.22 4.07
CA THR A 63 -14.66 12.87 4.63
C THR A 63 -13.46 12.87 3.67
N LYS A 64 -13.48 12.03 2.63
CA LYS A 64 -12.40 11.84 1.65
C LYS A 64 -12.93 11.88 0.21
N PRO A 65 -13.50 13.01 -0.23
CA PRO A 65 -14.14 13.10 -1.54
C PRO A 65 -13.15 12.88 -2.70
N GLU A 66 -11.86 13.14 -2.50
CA GLU A 66 -10.78 12.84 -3.46
C GLU A 66 -10.68 11.34 -3.75
N VAL A 67 -10.78 10.50 -2.72
CA VAL A 67 -10.74 9.04 -2.86
C VAL A 67 -11.96 8.56 -3.63
N GLN A 68 -13.14 9.10 -3.32
CA GLN A 68 -14.37 8.76 -4.04
C GLN A 68 -14.27 9.13 -5.52
N ARG A 69 -13.79 10.34 -5.85
CA ARG A 69 -13.56 10.77 -7.24
C ARG A 69 -12.55 9.87 -7.95
N TRP A 70 -11.49 9.46 -7.27
CA TRP A 70 -10.48 8.57 -7.83
C TRP A 70 -11.03 7.15 -8.10
N ILE A 71 -11.82 6.57 -7.18
CA ILE A 71 -12.49 5.27 -7.42
C ILE A 71 -13.45 5.36 -8.61
N GLN A 72 -14.24 6.44 -8.69
CA GLN A 72 -15.15 6.68 -9.83
C GLN A 72 -14.38 6.80 -11.15
N GLN A 73 -13.21 7.42 -11.13
CA GLN A 73 -12.35 7.52 -12.32
C GLN A 73 -11.86 6.13 -12.75
N ILE A 74 -11.38 5.30 -11.81
CA ILE A 74 -10.98 3.91 -12.10
C ILE A 74 -12.15 3.10 -12.66
N GLU A 75 -13.35 3.27 -12.12
CA GLU A 75 -14.53 2.58 -12.64
C GLU A 75 -14.82 2.98 -14.09
N ARG A 76 -14.76 4.29 -14.40
CA ARG A 76 -15.01 4.81 -15.75
C ARG A 76 -13.97 4.29 -16.76
N THR A 77 -12.69 4.48 -16.49
CA THR A 77 -11.61 4.05 -17.39
C THR A 77 -11.56 2.52 -17.47
N GLY A 78 -11.71 1.82 -16.34
CA GLY A 78 -11.72 0.36 -16.32
C GLY A 78 -12.91 -0.25 -17.06
N LYS A 79 -14.09 0.37 -17.05
CA LYS A 79 -15.22 -0.06 -17.88
C LYS A 79 -14.99 0.20 -19.36
N GLN A 80 -14.35 1.31 -19.70
CA GLN A 80 -14.05 1.67 -21.08
C GLN A 80 -13.02 0.72 -21.70
N ASP A 81 -11.88 0.56 -21.02
CA ASP A 81 -10.69 -0.13 -21.53
C ASP A 81 -10.62 -1.60 -21.10
N GLN A 82 -11.49 -2.02 -20.17
CA GLN A 82 -11.47 -3.35 -19.56
C GLN A 82 -10.12 -3.66 -18.88
N THR A 83 -9.47 -2.63 -18.33
CA THR A 83 -8.15 -2.73 -17.70
C THR A 83 -8.01 -1.89 -16.45
N ALA A 84 -7.07 -2.25 -15.57
CA ALA A 84 -6.53 -1.37 -14.53
C ALA A 84 -5.02 -1.18 -14.77
N VAL A 85 -4.50 -0.02 -14.38
CA VAL A 85 -3.11 0.40 -14.67
C VAL A 85 -2.43 0.88 -13.38
N SER A 86 -1.17 0.48 -13.17
CA SER A 86 -0.33 0.96 -12.05
C SER A 86 0.46 2.23 -12.41
N ILE A 87 1.17 2.81 -11.45
CA ILE A 87 1.92 4.07 -11.63
C ILE A 87 2.99 4.02 -12.72
N LEU A 88 3.64 2.86 -12.94
CA LEU A 88 4.61 2.67 -14.03
C LEU A 88 3.99 2.06 -15.29
N GLY A 89 2.66 2.01 -15.39
CA GLY A 89 1.96 1.60 -16.61
C GLY A 89 1.74 0.09 -16.78
N ARG A 90 1.97 -0.73 -15.74
CA ARG A 90 1.65 -2.16 -15.81
C ARG A 90 0.14 -2.34 -15.88
N VAL A 91 -0.31 -3.18 -16.80
CA VAL A 91 -1.74 -3.36 -17.11
C VAL A 91 -2.25 -4.69 -16.53
N ARG A 92 -3.45 -4.65 -15.94
CA ARG A 92 -4.24 -5.83 -15.58
C ARG A 92 -5.55 -5.84 -16.36
N HIS A 93 -5.76 -6.87 -17.17
CA HIS A 93 -7.02 -7.06 -17.89
C HIS A 93 -8.15 -7.55 -16.97
N LEU A 94 -9.30 -6.90 -17.07
CA LEU A 94 -10.50 -7.09 -16.27
C LEU A 94 -11.75 -7.02 -17.17
N PRO A 95 -11.95 -7.99 -18.09
CA PRO A 95 -13.04 -7.97 -19.07
C PRO A 95 -14.42 -7.88 -18.43
N LEU A 96 -14.57 -8.48 -17.25
CA LEU A 96 -15.80 -8.52 -16.46
C LEU A 96 -16.23 -7.16 -15.86
N LEU A 97 -15.47 -6.07 -16.10
CA LEU A 97 -15.92 -4.71 -15.80
C LEU A 97 -17.06 -4.26 -16.71
N LYS A 98 -17.04 -4.69 -17.98
CA LYS A 98 -18.02 -4.33 -19.00
C LYS A 98 -18.78 -5.54 -19.53
N SER A 99 -18.06 -6.60 -19.89
CA SER A 99 -18.62 -7.78 -20.54
C SER A 99 -18.98 -8.83 -19.50
N PRO A 100 -20.27 -9.13 -19.27
CA PRO A 100 -20.66 -10.24 -18.41
C PRO A 100 -20.17 -11.58 -19.01
N PRO A 101 -20.03 -12.64 -18.20
CA PRO A 101 -19.68 -13.95 -18.73
C PRO A 101 -20.76 -14.43 -19.72
N SER A 102 -20.36 -14.88 -20.90
CA SER A 102 -21.27 -15.50 -21.87
C SER A 102 -21.58 -16.94 -21.45
N ARG A 103 -22.56 -17.12 -20.55
CA ARG A 103 -23.12 -18.43 -20.20
C ARG A 103 -24.65 -18.33 -20.11
N ALA A 104 -25.34 -19.39 -20.53
CA ALA A 104 -26.80 -19.44 -20.66
C ALA A 104 -27.59 -19.24 -19.34
N SER A 105 -26.91 -19.18 -18.19
CA SER A 105 -27.51 -19.16 -16.85
C SER A 105 -27.05 -17.98 -15.97
N VAL A 106 -26.51 -16.91 -16.55
CA VAL A 106 -26.10 -15.71 -15.79
C VAL A 106 -27.30 -14.81 -15.54
N THR A 107 -27.64 -14.56 -14.27
CA THR A 107 -28.72 -13.62 -13.90
C THR A 107 -28.23 -12.17 -13.88
N PRO A 108 -29.14 -11.17 -13.91
CA PRO A 108 -28.76 -9.77 -13.68
C PRO A 108 -28.02 -9.53 -12.35
N GLU A 109 -28.38 -10.23 -11.27
CA GLU A 109 -27.65 -10.11 -10.00
C GLU A 109 -26.21 -10.63 -10.10
N ASP A 110 -25.99 -11.68 -10.89
CA ASP A 110 -24.66 -12.21 -11.15
C ASP A 110 -23.79 -11.20 -11.88
N VAL A 111 -24.33 -10.53 -12.90
CA VAL A 111 -23.62 -9.46 -13.63
C VAL A 111 -23.18 -8.35 -12.68
N CYS A 112 -24.09 -7.84 -11.84
CA CYS A 112 -23.77 -6.83 -10.83
C CYS A 112 -22.66 -7.30 -9.87
N ARG A 113 -22.72 -8.57 -9.43
CA ARG A 113 -21.70 -9.15 -8.55
C ARG A 113 -20.34 -9.26 -9.22
N TYR A 114 -20.28 -9.66 -10.49
CA TYR A 114 -19.04 -9.73 -11.27
C TYR A 114 -18.43 -8.36 -11.48
N GLN A 115 -19.23 -7.36 -11.87
CA GLN A 115 -18.76 -5.98 -12.05
C GLN A 115 -18.22 -5.41 -10.74
N ALA A 116 -18.94 -5.58 -9.63
CA ALA A 116 -18.47 -5.13 -8.32
C ALA A 116 -17.16 -5.81 -7.89
N LYS A 117 -17.00 -7.12 -8.16
CA LYS A 117 -15.75 -7.85 -7.88
C LYS A 117 -14.60 -7.34 -8.75
N SER A 118 -14.85 -7.10 -10.04
CA SER A 118 -13.86 -6.59 -10.98
C SER A 118 -13.45 -5.16 -10.63
N LEU A 119 -14.38 -4.31 -10.18
CA LEU A 119 -14.08 -2.96 -9.73
C LEU A 119 -13.17 -2.99 -8.49
N ARG A 120 -13.46 -3.85 -7.51
CA ARG A 120 -12.54 -4.07 -6.37
C ARG A 120 -11.16 -4.52 -6.84
N ALA A 121 -11.10 -5.45 -7.78
CA ALA A 121 -9.83 -5.92 -8.34
C ALA A 121 -9.06 -4.81 -9.08
N ALA A 122 -9.76 -3.90 -9.76
CA ALA A 122 -9.19 -2.75 -10.45
C ALA A 122 -8.58 -1.75 -9.47
N VAL A 123 -9.36 -1.34 -8.46
CA VAL A 123 -8.92 -0.42 -7.39
C VAL A 123 -7.72 -1.01 -6.64
N ASN A 124 -7.81 -2.29 -6.25
CA ASN A 124 -6.72 -2.97 -5.56
C ASN A 124 -5.45 -3.05 -6.41
N PHE A 125 -5.60 -3.34 -7.70
CA PHE A 125 -4.46 -3.39 -8.61
C PHE A 125 -3.82 -2.01 -8.80
N ALA A 126 -4.61 -0.93 -8.91
CA ALA A 126 -4.06 0.41 -9.01
C ALA A 126 -3.20 0.78 -7.78
N ILE A 127 -3.59 0.34 -6.58
CA ILE A 127 -2.84 0.62 -5.34
C ILE A 127 -1.66 -0.33 -5.18
N GLN A 128 -1.92 -1.64 -5.10
CA GLN A 128 -0.89 -2.65 -4.83
C GLN A 128 0.08 -2.80 -6.00
N GLY A 129 -0.42 -2.66 -7.22
CA GLY A 129 0.42 -2.64 -8.40
C GLY A 129 1.39 -1.47 -8.36
N SER A 130 0.91 -0.27 -8.02
CA SER A 130 1.78 0.90 -7.88
C SER A 130 2.77 0.76 -6.72
N ALA A 131 2.35 0.21 -5.58
CA ALA A 131 3.27 -0.07 -4.47
C ALA A 131 4.37 -1.06 -4.89
N ALA A 132 4.01 -2.13 -5.59
CA ALA A 132 4.99 -3.08 -6.12
C ALA A 132 5.94 -2.42 -7.12
N ASP A 133 5.44 -1.54 -8.00
CA ASP A 133 6.28 -0.81 -8.94
C ASP A 133 7.32 0.09 -8.24
N ILE A 134 6.88 0.81 -7.19
CA ILE A 134 7.74 1.66 -6.35
C ILE A 134 8.84 0.83 -5.69
N VAL A 135 8.47 -0.27 -5.05
CA VAL A 135 9.41 -1.14 -4.33
C VAL A 135 10.37 -1.83 -5.29
N MET A 136 9.91 -2.29 -6.46
CA MET A 136 10.80 -2.89 -7.47
C MET A 136 11.79 -1.88 -8.03
N ALA A 137 11.40 -0.61 -8.21
CA ALA A 137 12.33 0.44 -8.58
C ALA A 137 13.38 0.71 -7.49
N ALA A 138 12.96 0.73 -6.21
CA ALA A 138 13.88 0.81 -5.08
C ALA A 138 14.87 -0.37 -5.07
N MET A 139 14.38 -1.59 -5.28
CA MET A 139 15.19 -2.82 -5.34
C MET A 139 16.30 -2.70 -6.39
N LEU A 140 15.94 -2.30 -7.61
CA LEU A 140 16.90 -2.15 -8.71
C LEU A 140 17.95 -1.09 -8.40
N ARG A 141 17.58 0.00 -7.73
CA ARG A 141 18.54 1.02 -7.29
C ARG A 141 19.44 0.51 -6.18
N LEU A 142 18.91 -0.15 -5.16
CA LEU A 142 19.70 -0.74 -4.07
C LEU A 142 20.70 -1.76 -4.62
N TRP A 143 20.27 -2.62 -5.54
CA TRP A 143 21.12 -3.62 -6.16
C TRP A 143 22.26 -3.01 -7.00
N ARG A 144 22.05 -1.82 -7.56
CA ARG A 144 23.03 -1.09 -8.38
C ARG A 144 23.82 -0.02 -7.64
N ASP A 145 23.50 0.29 -6.38
CA ASP A 145 24.13 1.38 -5.64
C ASP A 145 25.61 1.05 -5.39
N GLU A 146 26.49 1.86 -6.00
CA GLU A 146 27.93 1.65 -5.93
C GLU A 146 28.49 1.87 -4.54
N ARG A 147 27.88 2.75 -3.73
CA ARG A 147 28.31 3.03 -2.35
C ARG A 147 28.07 1.79 -1.50
N LEU A 148 26.88 1.19 -1.56
CA LEU A 148 26.58 -0.06 -0.86
C LEU A 148 27.55 -1.17 -1.26
N ARG A 149 27.83 -1.31 -2.56
CA ARG A 149 28.76 -2.33 -3.08
C ARG A 149 30.20 -2.09 -2.64
N SER A 150 30.68 -0.84 -2.62
CA SER A 150 32.03 -0.52 -2.15
C SER A 150 32.21 -0.75 -0.65
N LEU A 151 31.14 -0.60 0.13
CA LEU A 151 31.11 -0.93 1.56
C LEU A 151 30.99 -2.44 1.82
N GLY A 152 30.86 -3.27 0.78
CA GLY A 152 30.72 -4.72 0.90
C GLY A 152 29.30 -5.22 1.19
N PHE A 153 28.28 -4.35 1.10
CA PHE A 153 26.89 -4.72 1.33
C PHE A 153 26.21 -5.34 0.10
N LYS A 154 25.36 -6.33 0.34
CA LYS A 154 24.54 -7.00 -0.68
C LYS A 154 23.09 -7.09 -0.23
N VAL A 155 22.15 -6.89 -1.15
CA VAL A 155 20.73 -7.19 -0.91
C VAL A 155 20.58 -8.71 -0.84
N VAL A 156 20.14 -9.24 0.31
CA VAL A 156 19.97 -10.69 0.53
C VAL A 156 18.51 -11.12 0.47
N MET A 157 17.58 -10.26 0.86
CA MET A 157 16.16 -10.59 0.90
C MET A 157 15.28 -9.37 0.69
N GLN A 158 14.10 -9.59 0.11
CA GLN A 158 13.01 -8.64 0.06
C GLN A 158 11.76 -9.29 0.66
N ILE A 159 11.10 -8.62 1.60
CA ILE A 159 9.84 -9.05 2.22
C ILE A 159 8.83 -7.92 2.04
N HIS A 160 7.94 -8.05 1.05
CA HIS A 160 7.02 -6.97 0.67
C HIS A 160 7.77 -5.66 0.38
N ASP A 161 7.64 -4.66 1.26
CA ASP A 161 8.26 -3.34 1.24
C ASP A 161 9.57 -3.24 2.05
N GLU A 162 9.99 -4.33 2.70
CA GLU A 162 11.23 -4.41 3.47
C GLU A 162 12.38 -5.00 2.63
N PHE A 163 13.59 -4.44 2.75
CA PHE A 163 14.82 -5.00 2.20
C PHE A 163 15.79 -5.36 3.32
N VAL A 164 16.47 -6.49 3.17
CA VAL A 164 17.54 -6.93 4.06
C VAL A 164 18.85 -6.87 3.30
N LEU A 165 19.82 -6.16 3.85
CA LEU A 165 21.17 -6.06 3.33
C LEU A 165 22.14 -6.68 4.34
N GLU A 166 23.18 -7.35 3.84
CA GLU A 166 24.23 -7.97 4.63
C GLU A 166 25.60 -7.48 4.17
N GLY A 167 26.48 -7.15 5.12
CA GLY A 167 27.82 -6.61 4.88
C GLY A 167 28.64 -6.44 6.17
N PRO A 168 29.84 -5.86 6.07
CA PRO A 168 30.73 -5.63 7.22
C PRO A 168 30.09 -4.75 8.30
N GLU A 169 30.27 -5.13 9.57
CA GLU A 169 29.64 -4.45 10.72
C GLU A 169 30.10 -3.00 10.86
N GLU A 170 31.36 -2.72 10.56
CA GLU A 170 31.99 -1.40 10.65
C GLU A 170 31.33 -0.33 9.77
N TYR A 171 30.64 -0.75 8.70
CA TYR A 171 29.98 0.15 7.74
C TYR A 171 28.44 0.12 7.86
N GLY A 172 27.90 -0.56 8.88
CA GLY A 172 26.45 -0.75 9.02
C GLY A 172 25.63 0.54 9.05
N THR A 173 26.07 1.57 9.78
CA THR A 173 25.39 2.87 9.84
C THR A 173 25.47 3.62 8.51
N GLU A 174 26.59 3.55 7.80
CA GLU A 174 26.78 4.19 6.50
C GLU A 174 25.88 3.54 5.45
N ALA A 175 25.86 2.21 5.41
CA ALA A 175 24.98 1.43 4.55
C ALA A 175 23.49 1.71 4.83
N ALA A 176 23.11 1.83 6.10
CA ALA A 176 21.75 2.17 6.50
C ALA A 176 21.30 3.54 5.97
N ASN A 177 22.19 4.55 6.02
CA ASN A 177 21.89 5.88 5.47
C ASN A 177 21.78 5.85 3.95
N ALA A 178 22.70 5.17 3.25
CA ALA A 178 22.63 5.00 1.80
C ALA A 178 21.34 4.28 1.37
N MET A 179 20.97 3.21 2.08
CA MET A 179 19.71 2.48 1.86
C MET A 179 18.49 3.39 2.02
N ARG A 180 18.43 4.18 3.10
CA ARG A 180 17.35 5.14 3.36
C ARG A 180 17.19 6.11 2.17
N GLU A 181 18.28 6.75 1.76
CA GLU A 181 18.27 7.70 0.63
C GLU A 181 17.80 7.06 -0.67
N VAL A 182 18.24 5.84 -0.95
CA VAL A 182 17.83 5.11 -2.15
C VAL A 182 16.33 4.79 -2.11
N MET A 183 15.83 4.30 -0.98
CA MET A 183 14.42 3.92 -0.84
C MET A 183 13.47 5.13 -0.82
N MET A 184 13.91 6.30 -0.34
CA MET A 184 13.09 7.52 -0.37
C MET A 184 12.88 8.07 -1.79
N ARG A 185 13.73 7.71 -2.76
CA ARG A 185 13.71 8.27 -4.13
C ARG A 185 13.74 7.21 -5.23
N PRO A 186 12.86 6.21 -5.23
CA PRO A 186 12.98 4.99 -6.04
C PRO A 186 13.02 5.23 -7.55
N PHE A 187 12.47 6.34 -8.03
CA PHE A 187 12.43 6.68 -9.47
C PHE A 187 13.56 7.60 -9.94
N GLN A 188 14.45 8.04 -9.04
CA GLN A 188 15.46 9.07 -9.34
C GLN A 188 16.36 8.72 -10.54
N THR A 189 16.67 7.43 -10.74
CA THR A 189 17.49 6.97 -11.88
C THR A 189 16.80 7.16 -13.22
N TYR A 190 15.47 7.10 -13.27
CA TYR A 190 14.68 7.20 -14.50
C TYR A 190 14.13 8.60 -14.73
N ASN A 191 13.78 9.29 -13.64
CA ASN A 191 13.31 10.67 -13.65
C ASN A 191 13.86 11.39 -12.41
N PRO A 192 15.01 12.08 -12.55
CA PRO A 192 15.68 12.74 -11.41
C PRO A 192 14.84 13.81 -10.72
N SER A 193 13.89 14.41 -11.44
CA SER A 193 12.99 15.46 -10.94
C SER A 193 11.65 14.90 -10.44
N PHE A 194 11.47 13.58 -10.40
CA PHE A 194 10.24 12.99 -9.90
C PHE A 194 10.13 13.15 -8.38
N GLU A 195 9.04 13.76 -7.94
CA GLU A 195 8.67 13.85 -6.54
C GLU A 195 7.26 13.30 -6.32
N PHE A 196 7.10 12.47 -5.29
CA PHE A 196 5.78 12.06 -4.84
C PHE A 196 5.07 13.24 -4.17
N LYS A 197 3.76 13.36 -4.37
CA LYS A 197 2.94 14.36 -3.65
C LYS A 197 3.02 14.21 -2.13
N THR A 198 3.28 13.00 -1.66
CA THR A 198 3.57 12.69 -0.26
C THR A 198 4.97 12.07 -0.21
N PRO A 199 5.92 12.64 0.55
CA PRO A 199 7.25 12.06 0.69
C PRO A 199 7.19 10.61 1.19
N LEU A 200 8.10 9.77 0.71
CA LEU A 200 8.27 8.42 1.24
C LEU A 200 9.16 8.47 2.48
N GLU A 201 8.67 7.94 3.59
CA GLU A 201 9.43 7.76 4.82
C GLU A 201 9.95 6.31 4.88
N VAL A 202 11.17 6.13 5.39
CA VAL A 202 11.85 4.83 5.42
C VAL A 202 12.51 4.65 6.79
N ASP A 203 12.04 3.63 7.51
CA ASP A 203 12.65 3.15 8.73
C ASP A 203 13.82 2.21 8.40
N VAL A 204 14.93 2.35 9.12
CA VAL A 204 16.12 1.51 8.91
C VAL A 204 16.71 1.13 10.26
N GLY A 205 16.97 -0.16 10.45
CA GLY A 205 17.60 -0.72 11.63
C GLY A 205 18.85 -1.51 11.26
N VAL A 206 19.79 -1.56 12.19
CA VAL A 206 21.08 -2.26 12.02
C VAL A 206 21.22 -3.24 13.18
N GLY A 207 21.62 -4.48 12.88
CA GLY A 207 21.81 -5.50 13.89
C GLY A 207 22.52 -6.73 13.36
N LYS A 208 23.02 -7.57 14.27
CA LYS A 208 23.75 -8.81 13.95
C LYS A 208 22.84 -9.95 13.49
N SER A 209 21.54 -9.76 13.60
CA SER A 209 20.49 -10.68 13.17
C SER A 209 19.32 -9.90 12.60
N PHE A 210 18.52 -10.53 11.74
CA PHE A 210 17.30 -9.93 11.20
C PHE A 210 16.35 -9.45 12.32
N GLY A 211 16.19 -10.23 13.39
CA GLY A 211 15.33 -9.85 14.52
C GLY A 211 15.81 -8.60 15.26
N SER A 212 17.12 -8.45 15.44
CA SER A 212 17.70 -7.25 16.07
C SER A 212 17.73 -6.02 15.17
N ALA A 213 17.65 -6.20 13.85
CA ALA A 213 17.65 -5.11 12.88
C ALA A 213 16.25 -4.60 12.55
N LYS A 214 15.20 -5.21 13.11
CA LYS A 214 13.82 -4.86 12.85
C LYS A 214 13.44 -3.57 13.59
N CYS A 215 12.91 -2.60 12.86
CA CYS A 215 12.34 -1.36 13.38
C CYS A 215 10.92 -1.55 13.92
#